data_AF-A0A1G6ZWA1-F1
#
_entry.id   AF-A0A1G6ZWA1-F1
#
_cell.length_a   1.000
_cell.length_b   1.000
_cell.length_c   1.000
_cell.angle_alpha   90.00
_cell.angle_beta   90.00
_cell.angle_gamma   90.00
#
_symmetry.space_group_name_H-M   'P 1'
#
loop_
_entity.id
_entity.type
_entity.pdbx_description
1 polymer ?
#
loop_
_entity_poly.entity_id
_entity_poly.type
_entity_poly.pdbx_seq_one_letter_code
_entity_poly.pdbx_strand_id
1 'polypeptide(L)'
;MEKHIQSTFLLVLIFGMFSCEQERLEPILTTAEGGGTLNEYVAYDLASTDPTGSNVYGRVVFYKTTLDQTLAQISLYNTIADFMHPALVLEGPTGTDVSTLITLNDIDGSTGEFSNSKFFIIEDTAFYDSLEGEAASLDAHVSIYLSDADDTIVATGDIGINAMPVATD
;
A
#
# COMPACT_ATOMS: atom_id res chain seq x y z
N MET A 1 3.42 59.52 23.79
CA MET A 1 3.10 58.40 24.72
C MET A 1 2.10 57.50 24.02
N GLU A 2 2.06 56.21 24.39
CA GLU A 2 1.21 55.13 23.84
C GLU A 2 1.95 54.30 22.76
N LYS A 3 2.90 53.42 23.13
CA LYS A 3 2.89 52.16 23.90
C LYS A 3 2.70 50.95 22.97
N HIS A 4 3.82 50.25 22.80
CA HIS A 4 4.02 48.97 22.12
C HIS A 4 3.01 47.90 22.54
N ILE A 5 2.47 47.16 21.57
CA ILE A 5 2.01 45.77 21.78
C ILE A 5 2.62 44.95 20.64
N GLN A 6 3.77 44.36 20.95
CA GLN A 6 4.47 43.41 20.12
C GLN A 6 3.67 42.10 20.20
N SER A 7 2.86 41.84 19.18
CA SER A 7 2.07 40.61 19.07
C SER A 7 3.00 39.45 18.74
N THR A 8 3.51 38.79 19.79
CA THR A 8 4.21 37.52 19.66
C THR A 8 3.22 36.48 19.14
N PHE A 9 3.21 36.26 17.83
CA PHE A 9 2.53 35.14 17.20
C PHE A 9 3.35 33.89 17.54
N LEU A 10 2.99 33.23 18.64
CA LEU A 10 3.52 31.92 19.00
C LEU A 10 2.96 30.90 17.99
N LEU A 11 3.66 30.75 16.87
CA LEU A 11 3.44 29.67 15.91
C LEU A 11 3.89 28.37 16.61
N VAL A 12 2.97 27.72 17.30
CA VAL A 12 3.18 26.37 17.84
C VAL A 12 3.36 25.44 16.65
N LEU A 13 4.61 25.04 16.42
CA LEU A 13 5.00 24.04 15.44
C LEU A 13 4.51 22.67 15.95
N ILE A 14 3.27 22.31 15.63
CA ILE A 14 2.74 20.97 15.84
C ILE A 14 3.35 20.08 14.76
N PHE A 15 4.57 19.59 14.98
CA PHE A 15 5.31 18.74 14.03
C PHE A 15 5.80 17.43 14.67
N GLY A 16 5.11 16.95 15.71
CA GLY A 16 5.65 15.91 16.60
C GLY A 16 4.94 14.56 16.62
N MET A 17 3.83 14.34 15.89
CA MET A 17 3.05 13.09 16.04
C MET A 17 2.76 12.32 14.75
N PHE A 18 3.11 12.84 13.56
CA PHE A 18 2.83 12.17 12.28
C PHE A 18 3.92 11.17 11.83
N SER A 19 5.14 11.24 12.38
CA SER A 19 6.24 10.43 11.86
C SER A 19 6.09 8.94 12.16
N CYS A 20 5.67 8.55 13.36
CA CYS A 20 5.55 7.12 13.70
C CYS A 20 4.39 6.43 12.98
N GLU A 21 3.33 7.15 12.62
CA GLU A 21 2.27 6.56 11.82
C GLU A 21 2.75 6.39 10.39
N GLN A 22 3.27 7.42 9.73
CA GLN A 22 3.72 7.35 8.33
C GLN A 22 4.77 6.25 8.06
N GLU A 23 5.63 5.93 9.04
CA GLU A 23 6.65 4.87 8.95
C GLU A 23 6.10 3.52 8.48
N ARG A 24 4.83 3.19 8.72
CA ARG A 24 4.24 1.92 8.31
C ARG A 24 3.90 1.84 6.82
N LEU A 25 3.73 2.97 6.12
CA LEU A 25 3.57 2.97 4.65
C LEU A 25 4.92 2.93 3.93
N GLU A 26 6.01 3.11 4.65
CA GLU A 26 7.32 3.12 4.01
C GLU A 26 7.74 1.69 3.62
N PRO A 27 8.45 1.54 2.48
CA PRO A 27 9.02 0.27 2.07
C PRO A 27 9.91 -0.34 3.16
N ILE A 28 9.76 -1.64 3.41
CA ILE A 28 10.66 -2.42 4.25
C ILE A 28 11.91 -2.78 3.42
N LEU A 29 13.03 -2.14 3.73
CA LEU A 29 14.28 -2.33 2.97
C LEU A 29 15.17 -3.48 3.49
N THR A 30 14.83 -4.04 4.64
CA THR A 30 15.64 -5.10 5.28
C THR A 30 14.79 -6.31 5.60
N THR A 31 15.34 -7.48 5.35
CA THR A 31 14.73 -8.77 5.72
C THR A 31 15.26 -9.28 7.07
N ALA A 32 14.77 -10.45 7.52
CA ALA A 32 15.33 -11.14 8.67
C ALA A 32 16.82 -11.47 8.49
N GLU A 33 17.52 -11.78 9.58
CA GLU A 33 18.96 -12.07 9.57
C GLU A 33 19.32 -13.14 8.51
N GLY A 34 20.10 -12.74 7.51
CA GLY A 34 20.53 -13.58 6.38
C GLY A 34 19.73 -13.42 5.07
N GLY A 35 18.66 -12.63 5.03
CA GLY A 35 17.78 -12.51 3.84
C GLY A 35 18.12 -11.39 2.84
N GLY A 36 19.17 -10.59 3.09
CA GLY A 36 19.58 -9.50 2.18
C GLY A 36 18.75 -8.20 2.29
N THR A 37 18.95 -7.30 1.32
CA THR A 37 18.32 -5.97 1.22
C THR A 37 17.31 -5.90 0.08
N LEU A 38 16.20 -5.19 0.28
CA LEU A 38 15.15 -4.96 -0.71
C LEU A 38 15.19 -3.50 -1.17
N ASN A 39 16.14 -3.20 -2.06
CA ASN A 39 16.38 -1.81 -2.47
C ASN A 39 15.60 -1.44 -3.74
N GLU A 40 15.41 -2.36 -4.68
CA GLU A 40 14.63 -2.08 -5.91
C GLU A 40 13.14 -2.36 -5.66
N TYR A 41 12.32 -1.31 -5.66
CA TYR A 41 10.89 -1.40 -5.40
C TYR A 41 10.05 -0.35 -6.14
N VAL A 42 8.75 -0.64 -6.24
CA VAL A 42 7.70 0.32 -6.61
C VAL A 42 6.58 0.32 -5.59
N ALA A 43 6.02 1.49 -5.33
CA ALA A 43 4.89 1.64 -4.44
C ALA A 43 3.72 2.40 -5.07
N TYR A 44 2.50 2.00 -4.71
CA TYR A 44 1.25 2.61 -5.14
C TYR A 44 0.32 2.82 -3.95
N ASP A 45 -0.36 3.97 -3.91
CA ASP A 45 -1.31 4.26 -2.85
C ASP A 45 -2.64 3.52 -3.09
N LEU A 46 -3.24 3.05 -2.00
CA LEU A 46 -4.58 2.46 -1.97
C LEU A 46 -5.51 3.47 -1.29
N ALA A 47 -6.39 4.08 -2.07
CA ALA A 47 -7.31 5.10 -1.61
C ALA A 47 -8.57 4.47 -1.02
N SER A 48 -9.17 5.15 -0.03
CA SER A 48 -10.44 4.69 0.54
C SER A 48 -11.61 4.89 -0.41
N THR A 49 -12.49 3.89 -0.47
CA THR A 49 -13.79 3.97 -1.14
C THR A 49 -14.91 4.49 -0.22
N ASP A 50 -14.67 4.51 1.10
CA ASP A 50 -15.56 5.08 2.11
C ASP A 50 -14.81 6.08 3.02
N PRO A 51 -14.47 7.27 2.50
CA PRO A 51 -13.74 8.29 3.24
C PRO A 51 -14.55 8.91 4.40
N THR A 52 -15.86 8.65 4.48
CA THR A 52 -16.74 9.16 5.53
C THR A 52 -17.01 8.17 6.65
N GLY A 53 -16.80 6.88 6.42
CA GLY A 53 -16.90 5.82 7.43
C GLY A 53 -15.53 5.42 7.96
N SER A 54 -15.14 4.16 7.76
CA SER A 54 -13.87 3.64 8.30
C SER A 54 -12.65 4.31 7.66
N ASN A 55 -12.76 4.83 6.43
CA ASN A 55 -11.67 5.48 5.71
C ASN A 55 -10.41 4.59 5.70
N VAL A 56 -10.55 3.35 5.21
CA VAL A 56 -9.42 2.43 5.03
C VAL A 56 -8.57 2.92 3.87
N TYR A 57 -7.28 3.16 4.09
CA TYR A 57 -6.33 3.56 3.04
C TYR A 57 -4.95 3.03 3.35
N GLY A 58 -4.05 3.03 2.38
CA GLY A 58 -2.68 2.62 2.63
C GLY A 58 -1.85 2.54 1.38
N ARG A 59 -0.98 1.52 1.33
CA ARG A 59 -0.02 1.35 0.25
C ARG A 59 0.26 -0.11 -0.01
N VAL A 60 0.49 -0.42 -1.29
CA VAL A 60 1.11 -1.66 -1.74
C VAL A 60 2.52 -1.34 -2.24
N VAL A 61 3.47 -2.20 -1.88
CA VAL A 61 4.86 -2.12 -2.33
C VAL A 61 5.24 -3.45 -2.96
N PHE A 62 5.84 -3.39 -4.14
CA PHE A 62 6.41 -4.54 -4.84
C PHE A 62 7.92 -4.40 -4.90
N TYR A 63 8.63 -5.47 -4.54
CA TYR A 63 10.09 -5.51 -4.50
C TYR A 63 10.62 -6.47 -5.54
N LYS A 64 11.62 -6.04 -6.30
CA LYS A 64 12.41 -6.93 -7.14
C LYS A 64 13.37 -7.69 -6.25
N THR A 65 13.49 -8.99 -6.49
CA THR A 65 14.44 -9.83 -5.76
C THR A 65 15.45 -10.45 -6.72
N THR A 66 16.59 -10.87 -6.17
CA THR A 66 17.62 -11.60 -6.92
C THR A 66 17.27 -13.07 -7.16
N LEU A 67 16.08 -13.52 -6.73
CA LEU A 67 15.62 -14.90 -6.82
C LEU A 67 14.56 -15.07 -7.92
N ASP A 68 14.53 -14.17 -8.90
CA ASP A 68 13.57 -14.15 -10.01
C ASP A 68 12.11 -14.19 -9.56
N GLN A 69 11.80 -13.59 -8.40
CA GLN A 69 10.44 -13.49 -7.85
C GLN A 69 10.17 -12.05 -7.41
N THR A 70 8.89 -11.68 -7.32
CA THR A 70 8.47 -10.41 -6.73
C THR A 70 7.95 -10.63 -5.32
N LEU A 71 8.33 -9.77 -4.38
CA LEU A 71 7.67 -9.73 -3.06
C LEU A 71 6.66 -8.60 -3.06
N ALA A 72 5.47 -8.86 -2.52
CA ALA A 72 4.48 -7.82 -2.24
C ALA A 72 4.39 -7.58 -0.73
N GLN A 73 4.22 -6.33 -0.35
CA GLN A 73 3.85 -5.87 0.98
C GLN A 73 2.60 -4.99 0.86
N ILE A 74 1.65 -5.14 1.77
CA ILE A 74 0.52 -4.22 1.91
C ILE A 74 0.48 -3.72 3.36
N SER A 75 0.23 -2.42 3.51
CA SER A 75 0.10 -1.76 4.81
C SER A 75 -1.05 -0.76 4.77
N LEU A 76 -2.06 -0.96 5.64
CA LEU A 76 -3.31 -0.19 5.67
C LEU A 76 -3.57 0.48 7.03
N TYR A 77 -4.14 1.69 7.04
CA TYR A 77 -4.74 2.34 8.22
C TYR A 77 -6.25 2.15 8.26
N ASN A 78 -6.77 2.31 9.48
CA ASN A 78 -8.18 2.30 9.82
C ASN A 78 -8.91 1.03 9.37
N THR A 79 -8.19 -0.08 9.25
CA THR A 79 -8.77 -1.39 9.05
C THR A 79 -9.68 -1.77 10.23
N ILE A 80 -10.61 -2.69 9.99
CA ILE A 80 -11.63 -3.05 10.96
C ILE A 80 -11.11 -4.24 11.76
N ALA A 81 -10.87 -4.07 13.06
CA ALA A 81 -10.38 -5.14 13.92
C ALA A 81 -11.30 -6.37 13.88
N ASP A 82 -10.71 -7.56 14.06
CA ASP A 82 -11.35 -8.87 13.96
C ASP A 82 -11.85 -9.27 12.55
N PHE A 83 -11.68 -8.42 11.53
CA PHE A 83 -11.96 -8.76 10.14
C PHE A 83 -10.69 -9.23 9.44
N MET A 84 -10.87 -10.17 8.51
CA MET A 84 -9.88 -10.56 7.52
C MET A 84 -10.32 -9.95 6.20
N HIS A 85 -9.48 -9.08 5.63
CA HIS A 85 -9.80 -8.35 4.42
C HIS A 85 -9.13 -9.02 3.21
N PRO A 86 -9.87 -9.68 2.31
CA PRO A 86 -9.30 -10.25 1.10
C PRO A 86 -8.66 -9.17 0.22
N ALA A 87 -7.50 -9.49 -0.36
CA ALA A 87 -6.76 -8.57 -1.23
C ALA A 87 -6.53 -9.22 -2.61
N LEU A 88 -7.00 -8.56 -3.66
CA LEU A 88 -6.89 -9.06 -5.03
C LEU A 88 -6.15 -8.06 -5.93
N VAL A 89 -5.34 -8.59 -6.84
CA VAL A 89 -4.88 -7.87 -8.04
C VAL A 89 -5.82 -8.24 -9.18
N LEU A 90 -6.48 -7.24 -9.75
CA LEU A 90 -7.49 -7.40 -10.78
C LEU A 90 -7.01 -6.78 -12.10
N GLU A 91 -7.43 -7.36 -13.22
CA GLU A 91 -7.14 -6.84 -14.56
C GLU A 91 -7.94 -5.56 -14.84
N GLY A 92 -7.29 -4.59 -15.48
CA GLY A 92 -7.88 -3.31 -15.85
C GLY A 92 -7.73 -2.23 -14.77
N PRO A 93 -8.15 -0.99 -15.06
CA PRO A 93 -8.18 0.08 -14.07
C PRO A 93 -9.26 -0.14 -13.00
N THR A 94 -9.13 0.54 -11.87
CA THR A 94 -10.10 0.55 -10.78
C THR A 94 -11.52 0.79 -11.30
N GLY A 95 -12.47 -0.01 -10.83
CA GLY A 95 -13.89 0.09 -11.19
C GLY A 95 -14.28 -0.66 -12.46
N THR A 96 -13.36 -1.42 -13.06
CA THR A 96 -13.64 -2.29 -14.20
C THR A 96 -13.56 -3.79 -13.91
N ASP A 97 -13.34 -4.20 -12.66
CA ASP A 97 -13.21 -5.56 -12.11
C ASP A 97 -13.68 -6.71 -13.03
N VAL A 98 -12.82 -7.11 -13.98
CA VAL A 98 -13.17 -8.12 -15.00
C VAL A 98 -12.68 -9.51 -14.61
N SER A 99 -11.41 -9.60 -14.19
CA SER A 99 -10.72 -10.87 -13.94
C SER A 99 -9.70 -10.71 -12.80
N THR A 100 -9.51 -11.79 -12.03
CA THR A 100 -8.49 -11.83 -10.98
C THR A 100 -7.16 -12.32 -11.56
N LEU A 101 -6.12 -11.49 -11.45
CA LEU A 101 -4.77 -11.83 -11.83
C LEU A 101 -4.04 -12.57 -10.70
N ILE A 102 -4.14 -12.03 -9.47
CA ILE A 102 -3.48 -12.59 -8.29
C ILE A 102 -4.41 -12.49 -7.08
N THR A 103 -4.56 -13.60 -6.36
CA THR A 103 -5.12 -13.61 -5.00
C THR A 103 -3.97 -13.49 -4.01
N LEU A 104 -3.90 -12.37 -3.30
CA LEU A 104 -2.90 -12.15 -2.24
C LEU A 104 -3.39 -12.78 -0.93
N ASN A 105 -2.55 -12.74 0.10
CA ASN A 105 -3.00 -13.08 1.45
C ASN A 105 -3.98 -12.03 1.98
N ASP A 106 -4.92 -12.47 2.81
CA ASP A 106 -5.81 -11.56 3.53
C ASP A 106 -5.03 -10.63 4.46
N ILE A 107 -5.51 -9.39 4.58
CA ILE A 107 -5.01 -8.40 5.53
C ILE A 107 -5.74 -8.59 6.86
N ASP A 108 -4.98 -8.78 7.94
CA ASP A 108 -5.53 -8.80 9.30
C ASP A 108 -5.93 -7.38 9.69
N GLY A 109 -7.23 -7.16 9.94
CA GLY A 109 -7.77 -5.85 10.23
C GLY A 109 -7.29 -5.25 11.55
N SER A 110 -6.67 -6.06 12.43
CA SER A 110 -6.05 -5.60 13.67
C SER A 110 -4.67 -5.00 13.46
N THR A 111 -3.94 -5.44 12.43
CA THR A 111 -2.56 -5.00 12.14
C THR A 111 -2.48 -4.10 10.92
N GLY A 112 -3.40 -4.24 9.97
CA GLY A 112 -3.35 -3.60 8.66
C GLY A 112 -2.31 -4.21 7.72
N GLU A 113 -1.81 -5.41 8.04
CA GLU A 113 -0.78 -6.13 7.28
C GLU A 113 -1.28 -7.54 6.91
N PHE A 114 -0.57 -8.21 6.01
CA PHE A 114 -0.85 -9.62 5.69
C PHE A 114 -0.87 -10.51 6.95
N SER A 115 -1.92 -11.32 7.06
CA SER A 115 -2.19 -12.16 8.22
C SER A 115 -1.17 -13.28 8.48
N ASN A 116 -0.55 -13.81 7.42
CA ASN A 116 0.31 -15.00 7.52
C ASN A 116 1.82 -14.68 7.54
N SER A 117 2.23 -13.61 6.85
CA SER A 117 3.64 -13.28 6.60
C SER A 117 3.75 -11.82 6.22
N LYS A 118 4.86 -11.15 6.55
CA LYS A 118 5.11 -9.76 6.15
C LYS A 118 5.09 -9.55 4.63
N PHE A 119 5.46 -10.58 3.87
CA PHE A 119 5.49 -10.54 2.42
C PHE A 119 4.68 -11.67 1.82
N PHE A 120 4.06 -11.37 0.68
CA PHE A 120 3.50 -12.36 -0.26
C PHE A 120 4.49 -12.57 -1.42
N ILE A 121 4.66 -13.81 -1.85
CA ILE A 121 5.58 -14.16 -2.96
C ILE A 121 4.76 -14.28 -4.24
N ILE A 122 5.12 -13.51 -5.26
CA ILE A 122 4.62 -13.63 -6.62
C ILE A 122 5.69 -14.35 -7.44
N GLU A 123 5.39 -15.58 -7.84
CA GLU A 123 6.32 -16.47 -8.55
C GLU A 123 6.48 -16.11 -10.05
N ASP A 124 5.61 -15.27 -10.59
CA ASP A 124 5.77 -14.77 -11.96
C ASP A 124 6.99 -13.86 -12.06
N THR A 125 8.02 -14.37 -12.72
CA THR A 125 9.31 -13.70 -12.90
C THR A 125 9.20 -12.40 -13.70
N ALA A 126 8.16 -12.26 -14.53
CA ALA A 126 7.93 -11.07 -15.36
C ALA A 126 7.12 -9.99 -14.63
N PHE A 127 6.54 -10.29 -13.47
CA PHE A 127 5.59 -9.40 -12.80
C PHE A 127 6.20 -8.06 -12.44
N TYR A 128 7.37 -8.03 -11.78
CA TYR A 128 8.02 -6.76 -11.39
C TYR A 128 8.30 -5.87 -12.61
N ASP A 129 8.94 -6.43 -13.64
CA ASP A 129 9.32 -5.67 -14.84
C ASP A 129 8.09 -5.19 -15.64
N SER A 130 6.91 -5.81 -15.43
CA SER A 130 5.65 -5.36 -16.05
C SER A 130 5.01 -4.16 -15.33
N LEU A 131 5.38 -3.87 -14.07
CA LEU A 131 4.84 -2.75 -13.30
C LEU A 131 5.44 -1.40 -13.71
N GLU A 132 6.72 -1.35 -14.04
CA GLU A 132 7.43 -0.10 -14.30
C GLU A 132 8.58 -0.25 -15.30
N GLY A 133 9.15 0.89 -15.70
CA GLY A 133 10.30 0.94 -16.62
C GLY A 133 9.92 0.70 -18.08
N GLU A 134 10.91 0.35 -18.90
CA GLU A 134 10.76 0.21 -20.35
C GLU A 134 9.86 -0.96 -20.78
N ALA A 135 9.67 -1.95 -19.89
CA ALA A 135 8.83 -3.11 -20.10
C ALA A 135 7.44 -2.99 -19.45
N ALA A 136 7.11 -1.84 -18.87
CA ALA A 136 5.83 -1.61 -18.22
C ALA A 136 4.66 -1.91 -19.16
N SER A 137 3.83 -2.85 -18.75
CA SER A 137 2.68 -3.31 -19.55
C SER A 137 1.50 -3.80 -18.70
N LEU A 138 1.65 -3.87 -17.37
CA LEU A 138 0.62 -4.39 -16.50
C LEU A 138 -0.55 -3.40 -16.41
N ASP A 139 -1.69 -3.79 -16.97
CA ASP A 139 -2.98 -3.10 -16.84
C ASP A 139 -3.76 -3.72 -15.68
N ALA A 140 -3.58 -3.18 -14.47
CA ALA A 140 -4.17 -3.75 -13.27
C ALA A 140 -4.45 -2.70 -12.18
N HIS A 141 -5.17 -3.15 -11.15
CA HIS A 141 -5.34 -2.43 -9.90
C HIS A 141 -5.42 -3.43 -8.72
N VAL A 142 -5.25 -2.92 -7.50
CA VAL A 142 -5.40 -3.69 -6.26
C VAL A 142 -6.69 -3.28 -5.57
N SER A 143 -7.47 -4.26 -5.11
CA SER A 143 -8.70 -4.03 -4.34
C SER A 143 -8.69 -4.82 -3.04
N ILE A 144 -9.09 -4.16 -1.96
CA ILE A 144 -9.21 -4.71 -0.61
C ILE A 144 -10.69 -4.81 -0.27
N TYR A 145 -11.16 -6.01 0.03
CA TYR A 145 -12.56 -6.31 0.33
C TYR A 145 -12.83 -6.26 1.84
N LEU A 146 -14.08 -6.00 2.19
CA LEU A 146 -14.52 -5.88 3.59
C LEU A 146 -14.33 -7.20 4.32
N SER A 147 -14.80 -8.32 3.76
CA SER A 147 -14.57 -9.67 4.30
C SER A 147 -14.80 -10.75 3.22
N ASP A 148 -14.60 -12.01 3.59
CA ASP A 148 -14.95 -13.17 2.75
C ASP A 148 -16.45 -13.33 2.48
N ALA A 149 -17.30 -12.66 3.26
CA ALA A 149 -18.75 -12.73 3.19
C ALA A 149 -19.39 -11.45 2.61
N ASP A 150 -18.60 -10.39 2.39
CA ASP A 150 -19.05 -9.10 1.91
C ASP A 150 -18.06 -8.50 0.90
N ASP A 151 -18.48 -8.48 -0.36
CA ASP A 151 -17.68 -8.01 -1.50
C ASP A 151 -17.54 -6.46 -1.56
N THR A 152 -17.93 -5.74 -0.52
CA THR A 152 -17.69 -4.29 -0.43
C THR A 152 -16.20 -4.00 -0.46
N ILE A 153 -15.71 -3.29 -1.48
CA ILE A 153 -14.33 -2.82 -1.54
C ILE A 153 -14.16 -1.66 -0.56
N VAL A 154 -13.19 -1.75 0.36
CA VAL A 154 -12.89 -0.72 1.39
C VAL A 154 -11.71 0.17 1.03
N ALA A 155 -10.80 -0.32 0.18
CA ALA A 155 -9.69 0.43 -0.38
C ALA A 155 -9.31 -0.13 -1.76
N THR A 156 -8.88 0.74 -2.67
CA THR A 156 -8.45 0.33 -4.02
C THR A 156 -7.43 1.32 -4.60
N GLY A 157 -6.59 0.85 -5.52
CA GLY A 157 -5.64 1.70 -6.22
C GLY A 157 -5.10 1.05 -7.48
N ASP A 158 -5.00 1.86 -8.54
CA ASP A 158 -4.39 1.50 -9.81
C ASP A 158 -2.90 1.19 -9.65
N ILE A 159 -2.39 0.23 -10.43
CA ILE A 159 -0.96 -0.13 -10.50
C ILE A 159 -0.52 -0.28 -11.96
N GLY A 160 0.79 -0.38 -12.19
CA GLY A 160 1.32 -0.58 -13.54
C GLY A 160 1.01 0.61 -14.45
N ILE A 161 0.52 0.34 -15.66
CA ILE A 161 0.25 1.40 -16.66
C ILE A 161 -0.91 2.33 -16.28
N ASN A 162 -1.70 1.97 -15.27
CA ASN A 162 -2.86 2.76 -14.83
C ASN A 162 -2.49 3.84 -13.80
N ALA A 163 -1.30 3.80 -13.21
CA ALA A 163 -0.87 4.76 -12.19
C ALA A 163 0.61 5.12 -12.28
N MET A 164 0.95 6.31 -11.81
CA MET A 164 2.34 6.64 -11.49
C MET A 164 2.68 6.09 -10.10
N PRO A 165 3.82 5.40 -9.92
CA PRO A 165 4.29 5.04 -8.60
C PRO A 165 4.48 6.27 -7.71
N VAL A 166 4.15 6.14 -6.43
CA VAL A 166 4.34 7.19 -5.42
C VAL A 166 5.72 7.16 -4.78
N ALA A 167 6.42 6.04 -4.93
CA ALA A 167 7.83 5.89 -4.59
C ALA A 167 8.46 4.78 -5.45
N THR A 168 9.70 5.01 -5.86
CA THR A 168 10.59 4.06 -6.54
C THR A 168 12.01 4.28 -6.00
N ASP A 169 12.91 3.29 -6.14
CA ASP A 169 14.36 3.46 -5.93
C ASP A 169 15.10 3.62 -7.27
#